data_AF-A0A7C9RT90-F1
#
_entry.id   AF-A0A7C9RT90-F1
#
_cell.length_a   1.000
_cell.length_b   1.000
_cell.length_c   1.000
_cell.angle_alpha   90.00
_cell.angle_beta   90.00
_cell.angle_gamma   90.00
#
_symmetry.space_group_name_H-M   'P 1'
#
loop_
_entity.id
_entity.type
_entity.pdbx_description
1 polymer ?
#
loop_
_entity_poly.entity_id
_entity_poly.type
_entity_poly.pdbx_seq_one_letter_code
_entity_poly.pdbx_strand_id
1 'polypeptide(L)'
;MSAVRNFLKGMRRGSVVSGTVGSIHHFGVFVHLDGEPDPDDPIGFVRVPEITWRHFDEVEEVLATGDRVRGVVIDVDERRRQVCVSLKALQPDPPPVREMTENDVRLEALRRKLLD
;
A
#
# COMPACT_ATOMS: atom_id res chain seq x y z
N MET A 1 -0.97 12.88 -28.91
CA MET A 1 -1.23 11.96 -27.78
C MET A 1 -0.68 12.63 -26.52
N SER A 2 -1.41 12.66 -25.41
CA SER A 2 -0.89 13.23 -24.14
C SER A 2 0.28 12.39 -23.64
N ALA A 3 1.36 13.03 -23.16
CA ALA A 3 2.55 12.36 -22.62
C ALA A 3 2.18 11.37 -21.50
N VAL A 4 1.23 11.75 -20.62
CA VAL A 4 0.73 10.88 -19.54
C VAL A 4 0.09 9.61 -20.09
N ARG A 5 -0.71 9.69 -21.16
CA ARG A 5 -1.30 8.48 -21.75
C ARG A 5 -0.24 7.50 -22.25
N ASN A 6 0.85 8.00 -22.84
CA ASN A 6 1.95 7.14 -23.29
C ASN A 6 2.71 6.53 -22.11
N PHE A 7 2.91 7.30 -21.04
CA PHE A 7 3.50 6.80 -19.79
C PHE A 7 2.67 5.65 -19.21
N LEU A 8 1.35 5.83 -19.07
CA LEU A 8 0.44 4.80 -18.53
C LEU A 8 0.45 3.51 -19.36
N LYS A 9 0.52 3.60 -20.69
CA LYS A 9 0.62 2.42 -21.58
C LYS A 9 1.90 1.60 -21.38
N GLY A 10 2.96 2.22 -20.86
CA GLY A 10 4.22 1.54 -20.53
C GLY A 10 4.16 0.76 -19.22
N MET A 11 3.19 1.07 -18.36
CA MET A 11 3.06 0.47 -17.03
C MET A 11 2.51 -0.95 -17.11
N ARG A 12 3.03 -1.85 -16.26
CA ARG A 12 2.57 -3.24 -16.20
C ARG A 12 2.12 -3.58 -14.79
N ARG A 13 0.97 -4.24 -14.65
CA ARG A 13 0.54 -4.81 -13.36
C ARG A 13 1.63 -5.75 -12.84
N GLY A 14 1.89 -5.69 -11.53
CA GLY A 14 2.96 -6.41 -10.86
C GLY A 14 4.34 -5.73 -10.91
N SER A 15 4.54 -4.69 -11.73
CA SER A 15 5.82 -3.96 -11.72
C SER A 15 5.98 -3.15 -10.45
N VAL A 16 7.22 -3.05 -9.95
CA VAL A 16 7.56 -2.16 -8.84
C VAL A 16 7.80 -0.75 -9.36
N VAL A 17 7.19 0.24 -8.70
CA VAL A 17 7.42 1.66 -8.92
C VAL A 17 7.88 2.34 -7.64
N SER A 18 8.51 3.49 -7.80
CA SER A 18 8.92 4.38 -6.72
C SER A 18 8.36 5.77 -6.99
N GLY A 19 8.16 6.56 -5.93
CA GLY A 19 7.62 7.90 -6.06
C GLY A 19 7.66 8.67 -4.74
N THR A 20 7.18 9.91 -4.80
CA THR A 20 7.12 10.83 -3.66
C THR A 20 5.66 11.13 -3.33
N VAL A 21 5.27 11.04 -2.06
CA VAL A 21 3.92 11.41 -1.62
C VAL A 21 3.65 12.88 -1.93
N GLY A 22 2.64 13.17 -2.73
CA GLY A 22 2.21 14.53 -3.07
C GLY A 22 1.12 15.05 -2.14
N SER A 23 0.07 14.25 -1.91
CA SER A 23 -1.01 14.61 -1.00
C SER A 23 -1.63 13.40 -0.32
N ILE A 24 -2.18 13.64 0.87
CA ILE A 24 -2.87 12.63 1.69
C ILE A 24 -4.33 13.05 1.85
N HIS A 25 -5.23 12.09 1.67
CA HIS A 25 -6.66 12.25 1.88
C HIS A 25 -7.22 11.03 2.61
N HIS A 26 -8.37 11.18 3.26
CA HIS A 26 -9.06 10.11 3.99
C HIS A 26 -9.39 8.87 3.13
N PHE A 27 -9.50 9.03 1.79
CA PHE A 27 -9.77 7.93 0.87
C PHE A 27 -8.51 7.34 0.22
N GLY A 28 -7.35 7.97 0.37
CA GLY A 28 -6.10 7.51 -0.22
C GLY A 28 -5.04 8.59 -0.39
N VAL A 29 -3.91 8.18 -0.95
CA VAL A 29 -2.69 8.97 -1.07
C VAL A 29 -2.33 9.13 -2.53
N PHE A 30 -2.03 10.36 -2.95
CA PHE A 30 -1.50 10.64 -4.28
C PHE A 30 0.03 10.70 -4.23
N VAL A 31 0.66 10.07 -5.21
CA VAL A 31 2.11 9.88 -5.30
C VAL A 31 2.58 10.32 -6.67
N HIS A 32 3.57 11.21 -6.69
CA HIS A 32 4.33 11.53 -7.88
C HIS A 32 5.25 10.36 -8.22
N LEU A 33 4.94 9.61 -9.27
CA LEU A 33 5.73 8.47 -9.70
C LEU A 33 7.00 8.94 -10.41
N ASP A 34 8.11 8.24 -10.17
CA ASP A 34 9.37 8.57 -10.83
C ASP A 34 9.24 8.45 -12.35
N GLY A 35 9.62 9.51 -13.07
CA GLY A 35 9.55 9.57 -14.52
C GLY A 35 8.15 9.87 -15.09
N GLU A 36 7.16 10.16 -14.24
CA GLU A 36 5.88 10.66 -14.72
C GLU A 36 6.08 12.02 -15.43
N PRO A 37 5.35 12.29 -16.52
CA PRO A 37 5.61 13.46 -17.35
C PRO A 37 4.87 14.73 -16.88
N ASP A 38 4.08 14.64 -15.80
CA ASP A 38 3.23 15.72 -15.29
C ASP A 38 3.56 15.96 -13.80
N PRO A 39 4.44 16.93 -13.48
CA PRO A 39 4.87 17.15 -12.10
C PRO A 39 3.83 17.86 -11.24
N ASP A 40 2.79 18.44 -11.86
CA ASP A 40 1.76 19.21 -11.16
C ASP A 40 0.55 18.32 -10.77
N ASP A 41 0.31 17.24 -11.50
CA ASP A 41 -0.83 16.32 -11.30
C ASP A 41 -0.34 14.88 -11.03
N PRO A 42 -0.18 14.48 -9.76
CA PRO A 42 0.32 13.16 -9.40
C PRO A 42 -0.60 12.04 -9.91
N ILE A 43 -0.03 11.09 -10.65
CA ILE A 43 -0.80 10.00 -11.27
C ILE A 43 -0.77 8.70 -10.47
N GLY A 44 0.12 8.55 -9.49
CA GLY A 44 0.13 7.42 -8.57
C GLY A 44 -0.96 7.55 -7.50
N PHE A 45 -1.74 6.51 -7.29
CA PHE A 45 -2.80 6.48 -6.28
C PHE A 45 -2.71 5.22 -5.41
N VAL A 46 -2.63 5.42 -4.10
CA VAL A 46 -2.63 4.34 -3.09
C VAL A 46 -3.91 4.44 -2.27
N ARG A 47 -4.78 3.44 -2.34
CA ARG A 47 -5.95 3.36 -1.46
C ARG A 47 -5.51 3.04 -0.04
N VAL A 48 -6.28 3.48 0.96
CA VAL A 48 -5.99 3.25 2.39
C VAL A 48 -5.64 1.78 2.70
N PRO A 49 -6.41 0.76 2.24
CA PRO A 49 -6.08 -0.64 2.52
C PRO A 49 -4.80 -1.15 1.86
N GLU A 50 -4.20 -0.40 0.95
CA GLU A 50 -3.00 -0.75 0.20
C GLU A 50 -1.72 -0.11 0.78
N ILE A 51 -1.83 0.69 1.85
CA ILE A 51 -0.70 1.40 2.46
C ILE A 51 0.17 0.46 3.32
N THR A 52 -0.44 -0.25 4.26
CA THR A 52 0.27 -1.17 5.15
C THR A 52 -0.65 -2.26 5.67
N TRP A 53 -0.07 -3.33 6.19
CA TRP A 53 -0.77 -4.38 6.94
C TRP A 53 -1.12 -3.98 8.37
N ARG A 54 -0.44 -2.96 8.91
CA ARG A 54 -0.70 -2.46 10.27
C ARG A 54 -2.03 -1.72 10.31
N HIS A 55 -2.73 -1.85 11.43
CA HIS A 55 -3.85 -0.98 11.74
C HIS A 55 -3.34 0.42 12.10
N PHE A 56 -4.07 1.45 11.65
CA PHE A 56 -3.87 2.86 11.95
C PHE A 56 -5.24 3.55 11.84
N ASP A 57 -5.43 4.65 12.58
CA ASP A 57 -6.67 5.42 12.53
C ASP A 57 -6.60 6.48 11.43
N GLU A 58 -5.48 7.21 11.36
CA GLU A 58 -5.23 8.24 10.34
C GLU A 58 -4.01 7.91 9.45
N VAL A 59 -4.07 8.28 8.18
CA VAL A 59 -3.02 7.95 7.19
C VAL A 59 -1.69 8.65 7.55
N GLU A 60 -1.79 9.84 8.12
CA GLU A 60 -0.69 10.69 8.55
C GLU A 60 0.19 10.05 9.65
N GLU A 61 -0.29 9.01 10.32
CA GLU A 61 0.50 8.23 11.28
C GLU A 61 1.53 7.33 10.61
N VAL A 62 1.34 7.00 9.33
CA VAL A 62 2.15 6.02 8.60
C VAL A 62 2.81 6.59 7.34
N LEU A 63 2.36 7.74 6.85
CA LEU A 63 2.90 8.44 5.69
C LEU A 63 2.83 9.95 5.89
N ALA A 64 3.80 10.67 5.36
CA ALA A 64 3.79 12.13 5.27
C ALA A 64 3.96 12.61 3.82
N THR A 65 3.44 13.82 3.52
CA THR A 65 3.75 14.49 2.25
C THR A 65 5.26 14.69 2.11
N GLY A 66 5.79 14.39 0.93
CA GLY A 66 7.23 14.40 0.64
C GLY A 66 7.93 13.06 0.90
N ASP A 67 7.28 12.08 1.50
CA ASP A 67 7.90 10.77 1.75
C ASP A 67 8.21 10.03 0.46
N ARG A 68 9.37 9.37 0.44
CA ARG A 68 9.74 8.44 -0.64
C ARG A 68 9.14 7.07 -0.38
N VAL A 69 8.34 6.61 -1.33
CA VAL A 69 7.62 5.33 -1.25
C VAL A 69 7.96 4.42 -2.42
N ARG A 70 7.81 3.12 -2.20
CA ARG A 70 7.89 2.08 -3.23
C ARG A 70 6.68 1.16 -3.12
N GLY A 71 6.14 0.73 -4.25
CA GLY A 71 4.99 -0.16 -4.27
C GLY A 71 4.85 -0.90 -5.58
N VAL A 72 3.87 -1.79 -5.63
CA VAL A 72 3.55 -2.61 -6.80
C VAL A 72 2.36 -2.03 -7.52
N VAL A 73 2.44 -1.93 -8.85
CA VAL A 73 1.29 -1.55 -9.69
C VAL A 73 0.23 -2.66 -9.61
N ILE A 74 -0.94 -2.32 -9.08
CA ILE A 74 -2.06 -3.27 -8.98
C ILE A 74 -3.10 -3.05 -10.07
N ASP A 75 -3.21 -1.84 -10.61
CA ASP A 75 -4.11 -1.49 -11.72
C ASP A 75 -3.67 -0.20 -12.43
N VAL A 76 -4.14 0.02 -13.66
CA VAL A 76 -3.90 1.25 -14.45
C VAL A 76 -5.22 1.72 -15.05
N ASP A 77 -5.69 2.89 -14.62
CA ASP A 77 -6.92 3.52 -15.11
C ASP A 77 -6.58 4.66 -16.08
N GLU A 78 -6.61 4.36 -17.38
CA GLU A 78 -6.36 5.35 -18.44
C GLU A 78 -7.43 6.46 -18.51
N ARG A 79 -8.66 6.20 -18.02
CA ARG A 79 -9.75 7.18 -18.04
C ARG A 79 -9.53 8.24 -16.97
N ARG A 80 -9.15 7.80 -15.77
CA ARG A 80 -8.82 8.69 -14.64
C ARG A 80 -7.38 9.19 -14.67
N ARG A 81 -6.57 8.72 -15.61
CA ARG A 81 -5.12 9.00 -15.72
C ARG A 81 -4.35 8.56 -14.47
N GLN A 82 -4.74 7.44 -13.85
CA GLN A 82 -4.18 7.00 -12.58
C GLN A 82 -3.52 5.62 -12.66
N VAL A 83 -2.48 5.41 -11.85
CA VAL A 83 -1.87 4.11 -11.57
C VAL A 83 -2.18 3.75 -10.13
N CYS A 84 -2.93 2.68 -9.91
CA CYS A 84 -3.18 2.16 -8.57
C CYS A 84 -1.94 1.40 -8.09
N VAL A 85 -1.42 1.78 -6.92
CA VAL A 85 -0.19 1.23 -6.33
C VAL A 85 -0.49 0.64 -4.97
N SER A 86 0.14 -0.49 -4.65
CA SER A 86 0.13 -1.12 -3.34
C SER A 86 1.50 -1.06 -2.68
N LEU A 87 1.59 -0.33 -1.56
CA LEU A 87 2.81 -0.23 -0.76
C LEU A 87 2.97 -1.48 0.12
N LYS A 88 1.85 -2.03 0.62
CA LYS A 88 1.86 -3.24 1.46
C LYS A 88 2.28 -4.50 0.69
N ALA A 89 2.13 -4.52 -0.63
CA ALA A 89 2.57 -5.65 -1.45
C ALA A 89 4.09 -5.89 -1.42
N LEU A 90 4.89 -4.90 -0.98
CA LEU A 90 6.33 -5.05 -0.74
C LEU A 90 6.68 -5.32 0.73
N GLN A 91 5.69 -5.30 1.62
CA GLN A 91 5.87 -5.62 3.04
C GLN A 91 5.69 -7.14 3.25
N PRO A 92 6.35 -7.74 4.25
CA PRO A 92 6.08 -9.12 4.62
C PRO A 92 4.60 -9.33 4.87
N ASP A 93 4.01 -10.37 4.26
CA ASP A 93 2.63 -10.77 4.49
C ASP A 93 2.46 -11.07 5.99
N PRO A 94 1.49 -10.49 6.70
CA PRO A 94 1.26 -10.81 8.10
C PRO A 94 0.98 -12.31 8.22
N PRO A 95 1.50 -12.99 9.27
CA PRO A 95 1.09 -14.36 9.52
C PRO A 95 -0.44 -14.40 9.63
N PRO A 96 -1.10 -15.47 9.15
CA PRO A 96 -2.55 -15.60 9.30
C PRO A 96 -2.89 -15.42 10.77
N VAL A 97 -3.78 -14.46 11.05
CA VAL A 97 -4.27 -14.21 12.40
C VAL A 97 -4.99 -15.49 12.82
N ARG A 98 -4.30 -16.35 13.58
CA ARG A 98 -4.94 -17.50 14.21
C ARG A 98 -5.82 -16.92 15.30
N GLU A 99 -7.12 -16.90 15.09
CA GLU A 99 -8.06 -16.85 16.20
C GLU A 99 -7.70 -18.01 17.14
N MET A 100 -7.21 -17.70 18.34
CA MET A 100 -6.97 -18.73 19.34
C MET A 100 -8.32 -19.35 19.68
N THR A 101 -8.49 -20.61 19.29
CA THR A 101 -9.69 -21.33 19.64
C THR A 101 -9.72 -21.55 21.15
N GLU A 102 -10.90 -21.82 21.70
CA GLU A 102 -11.07 -22.16 23.12
C GLU A 102 -10.16 -23.34 23.53
N ASN A 103 -9.88 -24.26 22.60
CA ASN A 103 -8.93 -25.35 22.78
C ASN A 103 -7.46 -24.89 22.82
N ASP A 104 -7.06 -23.91 22.00
CA ASP A 104 -5.71 -23.35 22.00
C ASP A 104 -5.41 -22.66 23.34
N VAL A 105 -6.37 -21.89 23.86
CA VAL A 105 -6.28 -21.24 25.18
C VAL A 105 -6.14 -22.28 26.30
N ARG A 106 -6.95 -23.35 26.24
CA ARG A 106 -6.91 -24.43 27.23
C ARG A 106 -5.57 -25.17 27.21
N LEU A 107 -5.01 -25.42 26.03
CA LEU A 107 -3.72 -26.07 25.85
C LEU A 107 -2.56 -25.22 26.37
N GLU A 108 -2.59 -23.90 26.17
CA GLU A 108 -1.58 -23.01 26.75
C GLU A 108 -1.67 -22.94 28.27
N ALA A 109 -2.88 -22.87 28.83
CA ALA A 109 -3.09 -22.89 30.27
C ALA A 109 -2.58 -24.21 30.90
N LEU A 110 -2.79 -25.34 30.23
CA LEU A 110 -2.28 -26.64 30.66
C LEU A 110 -0.75 -26.73 30.54
N ARG A 111 -0.17 -26.20 29.46
CA ARG A 111 1.30 -26.15 29.28
C ARG A 111 1.98 -25.33 30.37
N ARG A 112 1.41 -24.18 30.75
CA ARG A 112 1.92 -23.37 31.87
C ARG A 112 1.89 -24.16 33.19
N LYS A 113 0.78 -24.83 33.49
CA LYS A 113 0.64 -25.65 34.70
C LYS A 113 1.56 -26.87 34.78
N LEU A 114 2.06 -27.36 33.64
CA LEU A 114 2.99 -28.49 33.59
C LEU A 114 4.47 -28.06 33.67
N LEU A 115 4.74 -26.76 33.58
CA LEU A 115 6.07 -26.17 33.66
C LEU A 115 6.36 -25.53 35.02
N ASP A 116 5.34 -25.45 35.89
CA ASP A 116 5.43 -25.12 37.32
C ASP A 116 5.48 -26.42 38.16
#